data_AF-W8VP17-F1
#
_entry.id   AF-W8VP17-F1
#
_cell.length_a   1.000
_cell.length_b   1.000
_cell.length_c   1.000
_cell.angle_alpha   90.00
_cell.angle_beta   90.00
_cell.angle_gamma   90.00
#
_symmetry.space_group_name_H-M   'P 1'
#
loop_
_entity.id
_entity.type
_entity.pdbx_description
1 polymer ?
#
loop_
_entity_poly.entity_id
_entity_poly.type
_entity_poly.pdbx_seq_one_letter_code
_entity_poly.pdbx_strand_id
1 'polypeptide(L)'
;MSIAAYFIHGWWSPDPAISLVRTYAFLGTATFITVSGLKIVHRLVPDKLGYGFLGLIFVKCGAAILLFPELIAEDPALSKAELLNFLAPYFLFLFIEVGIVIKWLNDN
;
A
#
# COMPACT_ATOMS: atom_id res chain seq x y z
N MET A 1 -11.02 1.44 7.43
CA MET A 1 -9.95 2.42 7.68
C MET A 1 -9.64 3.32 6.48
N SER A 2 -9.87 2.89 5.23
CA SER A 2 -9.55 3.67 4.02
C SER A 2 -10.32 4.99 3.88
N ILE A 3 -11.58 5.04 4.31
CA ILE A 3 -12.45 6.21 4.16
C ILE A 3 -12.04 7.37 5.08
N ALA A 4 -11.74 7.09 6.36
CA ALA A 4 -11.30 8.12 7.30
C ALA A 4 -9.93 8.72 6.92
N ALA A 5 -9.00 7.88 6.44
CA ALA A 5 -7.73 8.35 5.93
C ALA A 5 -7.87 9.23 4.68
N TYR A 6 -8.83 8.92 3.79
CA TYR A 6 -9.14 9.74 2.63
C TYR A 6 -9.63 11.15 3.00
N PHE A 7 -10.54 11.27 3.98
CA PHE A 7 -11.05 12.58 4.41
C PHE A 7 -9.99 13.47 5.05
N ILE A 8 -9.08 12.89 5.85
CA ILE A 8 -7.98 13.64 6.47
C ILE A 8 -6.98 14.09 5.39
N HIS A 9 -6.68 13.22 4.42
CA HIS A 9 -5.73 13.52 3.36
C HIS A 9 -6.27 14.57 2.37
N GLY A 10 -7.56 14.50 2.04
CA GLY A 10 -8.24 15.50 1.19
C GLY A 10 -8.31 16.89 1.81
N TRP A 11 -8.28 17.00 3.15
CA TRP A 11 -8.21 18.29 3.85
C TRP A 11 -6.83 18.95 3.78
N TRP A 12 -5.76 18.17 3.57
CA TRP A 12 -4.38 18.66 3.55
C TRP A 12 -3.86 18.98 2.14
N SER A 13 -4.46 18.40 1.09
CA SER A 13 -3.97 18.53 -0.29
C SER A 13 -5.08 18.94 -1.28
N PRO A 14 -5.39 20.23 -1.41
CA PRO A 14 -6.51 20.72 -2.24
C PRO A 14 -6.31 20.56 -3.76
N ASP A 15 -5.08 20.55 -4.28
CA ASP A 15 -4.76 20.31 -5.71
C ASP A 15 -3.61 19.30 -5.86
N PRO A 16 -3.90 18.00 -5.94
CA PRO A 16 -2.87 16.95 -6.06
C PRO A 16 -2.67 16.54 -7.53
N ALA A 17 -1.41 16.47 -8.01
CA ALA A 17 -1.12 15.98 -9.36
C ALA A 17 -1.55 14.52 -9.59
N ILE A 18 -1.60 13.70 -8.53
CA ILE A 18 -2.13 12.34 -8.57
C ILE A 18 -3.51 12.33 -7.91
N SER A 19 -4.53 11.89 -8.65
CA SER A 19 -5.89 11.74 -8.12
C SER A 19 -5.90 10.89 -6.84
N LEU A 20 -6.31 11.48 -5.71
CA LEU A 20 -6.44 10.76 -4.43
C LEU A 20 -7.34 9.53 -4.57
N VAL A 21 -8.43 9.65 -5.32
CA VAL A 21 -9.36 8.54 -5.54
C VAL A 21 -8.64 7.36 -6.20
N ARG A 22 -7.79 7.61 -7.21
CA ARG A 22 -7.00 6.58 -7.89
C ARG A 22 -5.99 5.94 -6.94
N THR A 23 -5.30 6.72 -6.12
CA THR A 23 -4.36 6.24 -5.10
C THR A 23 -5.05 5.35 -4.06
N TYR A 24 -6.13 5.81 -3.44
CA TYR A 24 -6.83 5.05 -2.40
C TYR A 24 -7.55 3.81 -2.95
N ALA A 25 -8.09 3.88 -4.18
CA ALA A 25 -8.66 2.71 -4.85
C ALA A 25 -7.59 1.65 -5.14
N PHE A 26 -6.41 2.08 -5.61
CA PHE A 26 -5.28 1.18 -5.81
C PHE A 26 -4.80 0.58 -4.47
N LEU A 27 -4.53 1.40 -3.45
CA LEU A 27 -4.09 0.92 -2.14
C LEU A 27 -5.10 -0.05 -1.52
N GLY A 28 -6.40 0.25 -1.59
CA GLY A 28 -7.45 -0.62 -1.08
C GLY A 28 -7.49 -1.97 -1.79
N THR A 29 -7.44 -1.96 -3.13
CA THR A 29 -7.46 -3.19 -3.94
C THR A 29 -6.17 -4.00 -3.73
N ALA A 30 -5.02 -3.34 -3.74
CA ALA A 30 -3.73 -3.97 -3.51
C ALA A 30 -3.68 -4.59 -2.11
N THR A 31 -4.17 -3.91 -1.08
CA THR A 31 -4.25 -4.45 0.28
C THR A 31 -5.21 -5.63 0.39
N PHE A 32 -6.33 -5.59 -0.31
CA PHE A 32 -7.22 -6.74 -0.36
C PHE A 32 -6.53 -7.97 -0.97
N ILE A 33 -5.78 -7.77 -2.06
CA ILE A 33 -5.02 -8.82 -2.74
C ILE A 33 -3.90 -9.36 -1.84
N THR A 34 -3.10 -8.49 -1.21
CA THR A 34 -1.99 -8.90 -0.34
C THR A 34 -2.51 -9.68 0.87
N VAL A 35 -3.54 -9.20 1.56
CA VAL A 35 -4.12 -9.89 2.73
C VAL A 35 -4.72 -11.24 2.33
N SER A 36 -5.41 -11.30 1.18
CA SER A 36 -5.95 -12.56 0.66
C SER A 36 -4.86 -13.56 0.30
N GLY A 37 -3.82 -13.11 -0.41
CA GLY A 37 -2.65 -13.92 -0.73
C GLY A 37 -1.93 -14.41 0.53
N LEU A 38 -1.77 -13.54 1.51
CA LEU A 38 -1.13 -13.87 2.78
C LEU A 38 -1.95 -14.89 3.59
N LYS A 39 -3.28 -14.81 3.54
CA LYS A 39 -4.16 -15.81 4.16
C LYS A 39 -3.99 -17.20 3.53
N ILE A 40 -3.76 -17.26 2.21
CA ILE A 40 -3.45 -18.51 1.51
C ILE A 40 -2.07 -19.04 1.95
N VAL A 41 -1.06 -18.17 2.01
CA VAL A 41 0.29 -18.54 2.49
C VAL A 41 0.24 -19.06 3.92
N HIS A 42 -0.50 -18.40 4.82
CA HIS A 42 -0.69 -18.86 6.19
C HIS A 42 -1.30 -20.27 6.27
N ARG A 43 -2.25 -20.59 5.39
CA ARG A 43 -2.89 -21.90 5.35
C ARG A 43 -1.97 -22.99 4.79
N LEU A 44 -1.10 -22.66 3.84
CA LEU A 44 -0.23 -23.63 3.18
C LEU A 44 1.10 -23.83 3.91
N VAL A 45 1.73 -22.74 4.33
CA VAL A 45 3.09 -22.70 4.89
C VAL A 45 3.18 -21.60 5.97
N PRO A 46 2.55 -21.78 7.14
CA PRO A 46 2.51 -20.77 8.21
C PRO A 46 3.92 -20.34 8.66
N ASP A 47 4.88 -21.26 8.71
CA ASP A 47 6.27 -20.99 9.09
C ASP A 47 7.02 -20.05 8.12
N LYS A 48 6.49 -19.84 6.91
CA LYS A 48 7.10 -18.98 5.88
C LYS A 48 6.29 -17.72 5.59
N LEU A 49 5.35 -17.38 6.46
CA LEU A 49 4.44 -16.25 6.27
C LEU A 49 5.17 -14.91 6.15
N GLY A 50 6.24 -14.70 6.92
CA GLY A 50 7.10 -13.50 6.79
C GLY A 50 7.75 -13.37 5.41
N TYR A 51 8.19 -14.48 4.80
CA TYR A 51 8.74 -14.48 3.45
C TYR A 51 7.66 -14.24 2.39
N GLY A 52 6.47 -14.84 2.58
CA GLY A 52 5.32 -14.57 1.72
C GLY A 52 4.88 -13.11 1.77
N PHE A 53 4.89 -12.50 2.96
CA PHE A 53 4.62 -11.08 3.14
C PHE A 53 5.63 -10.22 2.37
N LEU A 54 6.93 -10.49 2.52
CA LEU A 54 7.97 -9.75 1.81
C LEU A 54 7.79 -9.83 0.28
N GLY A 55 7.51 -11.01 -0.25
CA GLY A 55 7.24 -11.21 -1.68
C GLY A 55 6.01 -10.43 -2.16
N LEU A 56 4.92 -10.44 -1.38
CA LEU A 56 3.70 -9.70 -1.72
C LEU A 56 3.89 -8.18 -1.67
N ILE A 57 4.66 -7.67 -0.70
CA ILE A 57 5.01 -6.24 -0.66
C ILE A 57 5.89 -5.86 -1.86
N PHE A 58 6.82 -6.72 -2.26
CA PHE A 58 7.63 -6.46 -3.46
C PHE A 58 6.77 -6.34 -4.72
N VAL A 59 5.80 -7.27 -4.90
CA VAL A 59 4.84 -7.21 -6.00
C VAL A 59 3.97 -5.96 -5.92
N LYS A 60 3.50 -5.58 -4.72
CA LYS A 60 2.70 -4.36 -4.50
C LYS A 60 3.48 -3.09 -4.84
N CYS A 61 4.75 -3.00 -4.46
CA CYS A 61 5.64 -1.90 -4.85
C CYS A 61 5.82 -1.84 -6.37
N GLY A 62 6.07 -2.98 -7.03
CA GLY A 62 6.20 -3.05 -8.49
C GLY A 62 4.91 -2.61 -9.20
N ALA A 63 3.74 -3.06 -8.71
CA ALA A 63 2.45 -2.63 -9.23
C ALA A 63 2.20 -1.14 -9.02
N ALA A 64 2.64 -0.56 -7.90
CA ALA A 64 2.55 0.88 -7.66
C ALA A 64 3.34 1.67 -8.69
N ILE A 65 4.57 1.26 -9.00
CA ILE A 65 5.41 1.92 -10.01
C ILE A 65 4.81 1.78 -11.41
N LEU A 66 4.25 0.62 -11.76
CA LEU A 66 3.63 0.40 -13.07
C LEU A 66 2.32 1.18 -13.26
N LEU A 67 1.49 1.28 -12.22
CA LEU A 67 0.20 1.97 -12.29
C LEU A 67 0.31 3.47 -12.05
N PHE A 68 1.40 3.93 -11.44
CA PHE A 68 1.71 5.34 -11.22
C PHE A 68 3.11 5.63 -11.77
N PRO A 69 3.30 5.65 -13.11
CA PRO A 69 4.58 5.99 -13.72
C PRO A 69 5.06 7.39 -13.35
N GLU A 70 4.14 8.26 -12.92
CA GLU A 70 4.43 9.59 -12.41
C GLU A 70 5.36 9.56 -11.16
N LEU A 71 5.46 8.42 -10.46
CA LEU A 71 6.40 8.24 -9.34
C LEU A 71 7.87 8.15 -9.76
N ILE A 72 8.15 7.78 -11.00
CA ILE A 72 9.50 7.56 -11.54
C ILE A 72 9.83 8.45 -12.74
N ALA A 73 8.85 9.18 -13.25
CA ALA A 73 9.03 10.10 -14.38
C ALA A 73 9.81 11.35 -13.95
N GLU A 74 10.77 11.77 -14.78
CA GLU A 74 11.59 12.97 -14.51
C GLU A 74 10.91 14.29 -14.93
N ASP A 75 9.86 14.25 -15.78
CA ASP A 75 9.22 15.46 -16.30
C ASP A 75 7.72 15.25 -16.65
N PRO A 76 6.77 16.04 -16.10
CA PRO A 76 6.95 17.05 -15.06
C PRO A 76 7.27 16.39 -13.71
N ALA A 77 8.34 16.85 -13.06
CA ALA A 77 8.81 16.30 -11.80
C ALA A 77 7.71 16.42 -10.74
N LEU A 78 7.16 15.28 -10.31
CA LEU A 78 6.29 15.23 -9.15
C LEU A 78 7.01 15.89 -7.98
N SER A 79 6.40 16.90 -7.35
CA SER A 79 7.05 17.59 -6.24
C SER A 79 7.32 16.60 -5.11
N LYS A 80 8.42 16.76 -4.36
CA LYS A 80 8.72 15.91 -3.20
C LYS A 80 7.55 15.83 -2.21
N ALA A 81 6.76 16.89 -2.14
CA ALA A 81 5.53 16.94 -1.34
C ALA A 81 4.44 15.99 -1.87
N GLU A 82 4.32 15.82 -3.18
CA GLU A 82 3.33 14.96 -3.83
C GLU A 82 3.71 13.48 -3.71
N LEU A 83 5.00 13.18 -3.85
CA LEU A 83 5.51 11.84 -3.59
C LEU A 83 5.23 11.46 -2.14
N LEU A 84 5.50 12.36 -1.19
CA LEU A 84 5.20 12.13 0.22
C LEU A 84 3.68 11.95 0.46
N ASN A 85 2.84 12.65 -0.29
CA ASN A 85 1.37 12.48 -0.25
C ASN A 85 0.89 11.11 -0.74
N PHE A 86 1.58 10.48 -1.69
CA PHE A 86 1.32 9.09 -2.07
C PHE A 86 1.91 8.10 -1.08
N LEU A 87 3.12 8.38 -0.60
CA LEU A 87 3.91 7.48 0.23
C LEU A 87 3.37 7.37 1.66
N ALA A 88 2.84 8.46 2.23
CA ALA A 88 2.24 8.47 3.56
C ALA A 88 1.07 7.48 3.71
N PRO A 89 0.02 7.51 2.86
CA PRO A 89 -1.04 6.51 2.92
C PRO A 89 -0.51 5.12 2.56
N TYR A 90 0.47 5.00 1.66
CA TYR A 90 1.07 3.69 1.33
C TYR A 90 1.69 3.02 2.55
N PHE A 91 2.51 3.75 3.30
CA PHE A 91 3.11 3.25 4.54
C PHE A 91 2.06 2.95 5.61
N LEU A 92 1.03 3.78 5.73
CA LEU A 92 -0.04 3.55 6.70
C LEU A 92 -0.75 2.21 6.45
N PHE A 93 -1.06 1.90 5.20
CA PHE A 93 -1.61 0.58 4.84
C PHE A 93 -0.60 -0.54 5.08
N LEU A 94 0.67 -0.32 4.78
CA LEU A 94 1.73 -1.31 4.99
C LEU A 94 1.90 -1.64 6.48
N PHE A 95 1.88 -0.65 7.38
CA PHE A 95 1.93 -0.87 8.83
C PHE A 95 0.74 -1.69 9.33
N ILE A 96 -0.46 -1.43 8.80
CA ILE A 96 -1.65 -2.22 9.14
C ILE A 96 -1.45 -3.68 8.68
N GLU A 97 -0.97 -3.91 7.46
CA GLU A 97 -0.68 -5.25 6.94
C GLU A 97 0.35 -5.98 7.79
N VAL A 98 1.46 -5.31 8.16
CA VAL A 98 2.49 -5.85 9.06
C VAL A 98 1.88 -6.20 10.42
N GLY A 99 1.02 -5.36 10.98
CA GLY A 99 0.35 -5.65 12.25
C GLY A 99 -0.50 -6.93 12.18
N ILE A 100 -1.21 -7.13 11.07
CA ILE A 100 -1.99 -8.36 10.82
C ILE A 100 -1.06 -9.57 10.68
N VAL A 101 0.03 -9.44 9.93
CA VAL A 101 1.06 -10.49 9.72
C VAL A 101 1.65 -10.93 11.06
N ILE A 102 2.11 -9.98 11.87
CA ILE A 102 2.71 -10.26 13.18
C ILE A 102 1.70 -10.94 14.08
N LYS A 103 0.45 -10.48 14.08
CA LYS A 103 -0.61 -11.12 14.84
C LYS A 103 -0.81 -12.58 14.42
N TRP A 104 -0.88 -12.87 13.12
CA TRP A 104 -1.03 -14.25 12.63
C TRP A 104 0.20 -15.12 12.90
N LEU A 105 1.40 -14.55 12.83
CA LEU A 105 2.64 -15.26 13.14
C LEU A 105 2.72 -15.65 14.63
N ASN A 106 2.18 -14.80 15.52
CA ASN A 106 2.22 -15.00 16.97
C ASN A 106 1.00 -15.76 17.52
N ASP A 107 -0.04 -15.97 16.71
CA ASP A 107 -1.22 -16.81 17.03
C ASP A 107 -1.03 -18.28 16.63
N ASN A 108 0.19 -18.64 16.19
CA ASN A 108 0.60 -19.97 15.76
C ASN A 108 1.64 -20.52 16.75
#